data_AF-A0A6N3X793-F1
#
_entry.id   AF-A0A6N3X793-F1
#
_cell.length_a   1.000
_cell.length_b   1.000
_cell.length_c   1.000
_cell.angle_alpha   90.00
_cell.angle_beta   90.00
_cell.angle_gamma   90.00
#
_symmetry.space_group_name_H-M   'P 1'
#
loop_
_entity.id
_entity.type
_entity.pdbx_description
1 polymer ?
#
loop_
_entity_poly.entity_id
_entity_poly.type
_entity_poly.pdbx_seq_one_letter_code
_entity_poly.pdbx_strand_id
1 'polypeptide(L)'
;MLEADGVVLATGAAMASLLPLPEAWRWFPHSWASVLPLEQPQPWPEVILQPLLGRREQMERQGQAGLVVDPGLAPWGGGVVFGQATSFQHQRRLVGSLDGTTALPLPGPWQPSVAAARLRHALAELAPGLAGAAQWQDAAVCHCPVSFSPDGRPWVGGCPGIQNLWLFGGFRGAFALAPVLAPLLADAIVHNSPLAAELGVDPARVLENKGHDPWPT
;
A
#
# COMPACT_ATOMS: atom_id res chain seq x y z
N MET A 1 26.70 -10.50 11.63
CA MET A 1 25.89 -11.17 10.60
C MET A 1 24.68 -11.74 11.30
N LEU A 2 23.46 -11.52 10.79
CA LEU A 2 22.26 -12.08 11.41
C LEU A 2 22.10 -13.50 10.88
N GLU A 3 22.08 -14.51 11.75
CA GLU A 3 21.72 -15.88 11.38
C GLU A 3 20.23 -16.08 11.70
N ALA A 4 19.47 -16.60 10.75
CA ALA A 4 18.05 -16.87 10.90
C ALA A 4 17.66 -18.08 10.07
N ASP A 5 16.78 -18.93 10.61
CA ASP A 5 16.20 -20.09 9.91
C ASP A 5 15.21 -19.67 8.82
N GLY A 6 14.79 -18.40 8.82
CA GLY A 6 13.72 -17.90 7.98
C GLY A 6 13.58 -16.38 7.98
N VAL A 7 13.01 -15.84 6.89
CA VAL A 7 12.79 -14.40 6.71
C VAL A 7 11.35 -14.11 6.31
N VAL A 8 10.70 -13.21 7.04
CA VAL A 8 9.41 -12.62 6.63
C VAL A 8 9.66 -11.25 6.01
N LEU A 9 9.27 -11.08 4.74
CA LEU A 9 9.27 -9.78 4.07
C LEU A 9 7.93 -9.07 4.30
N ALA A 10 7.97 -7.98 5.07
CA ALA A 10 6.83 -7.12 5.39
C ALA A 10 7.15 -5.63 5.16
N THR A 11 7.92 -5.32 4.12
CA THR A 11 8.52 -3.98 3.89
C THR A 11 7.69 -3.08 2.97
N GLY A 12 6.41 -3.41 2.76
CA GLY A 12 5.51 -2.64 1.91
C GLY A 12 6.03 -2.53 0.47
N ALA A 13 6.06 -1.31 -0.08
CA ALA A 13 6.49 -1.06 -1.46
C ALA A 13 7.93 -1.48 -1.78
N ALA A 14 8.80 -1.63 -0.77
CA ALA A 14 10.17 -2.08 -0.98
C ALA A 14 10.28 -3.58 -1.27
N MET A 15 9.23 -4.38 -1.03
CA MET A 15 9.27 -5.84 -1.17
C MET A 15 9.76 -6.31 -2.54
N ALA A 16 9.31 -5.67 -3.63
CA ALA A 16 9.74 -6.03 -4.98
C ALA A 16 11.27 -5.95 -5.17
N SER A 17 11.92 -4.96 -4.55
CA SER A 17 13.37 -4.76 -4.66
C SER A 17 14.21 -5.72 -3.83
N LEU A 18 13.59 -6.34 -2.81
CA LEU A 18 14.25 -7.27 -1.89
C LEU A 18 14.05 -8.73 -2.32
N LEU A 19 13.16 -8.99 -3.27
CA LEU A 19 12.87 -10.33 -3.74
C LEU A 19 13.86 -10.77 -4.80
N PRO A 20 14.46 -11.97 -4.69
CA PRO A 20 15.36 -12.51 -5.70
C PRO A 20 14.57 -13.15 -6.86
N LEU A 21 13.50 -12.48 -7.32
CA LEU A 21 12.64 -12.93 -8.41
C LEU A 21 12.66 -11.89 -9.55
N PRO A 22 13.06 -12.27 -10.78
CA PRO A 22 13.20 -11.33 -11.92
C PRO A 22 11.94 -10.52 -12.28
N GLU A 23 10.76 -10.95 -11.82
CA GLU A 23 9.47 -10.30 -12.09
C GLU A 23 8.70 -9.91 -10.81
N ALA A 24 9.39 -9.80 -9.66
CA ALA A 24 8.75 -9.45 -8.39
C ALA A 24 7.92 -8.14 -8.47
N TRP A 25 8.37 -7.16 -9.26
CA TRP A 25 7.66 -5.89 -9.46
C TRP A 25 6.25 -6.05 -10.06
N ARG A 26 5.98 -7.12 -10.81
CA ARG A 26 4.64 -7.44 -11.32
C ARG A 26 3.70 -7.91 -10.21
N TRP A 27 4.28 -8.56 -9.21
CA TRP A 27 3.53 -9.07 -8.08
C TRP A 27 3.25 -7.95 -7.12
N PHE A 28 4.22 -7.08 -6.83
CA PHE A 28 4.07 -5.98 -5.87
C PHE A 28 4.04 -4.62 -6.58
N PRO A 29 2.96 -4.26 -7.31
CA PRO A 29 2.80 -2.89 -7.75
C PRO A 29 2.72 -1.98 -6.51
N HIS A 30 3.09 -0.72 -6.72
CA HIS A 30 3.07 0.28 -5.67
C HIS A 30 2.37 1.55 -6.14
N SER A 31 1.86 2.29 -5.17
CA SER A 31 1.34 3.64 -5.32
C SER A 31 2.01 4.55 -4.29
N TRP A 32 1.79 5.85 -4.40
CA TRP A 32 2.20 6.81 -3.37
C TRP A 32 0.97 7.28 -2.60
N ALA A 33 0.94 7.00 -1.30
CA ALA A 33 -0.01 7.58 -0.37
C ALA A 33 0.52 8.93 0.12
N SER A 34 -0.32 9.95 0.04
CA SER A 34 -0.01 11.29 0.56
C SER A 34 -0.99 11.65 1.65
N VAL A 35 -0.48 12.17 2.75
CA VAL A 35 -1.24 12.56 3.93
C VAL A 35 -0.85 13.95 4.41
N LEU A 36 -1.80 14.64 5.04
CA LEU A 36 -1.62 15.96 5.62
C LEU A 36 -1.68 15.82 7.16
N PRO A 37 -0.53 15.88 7.86
CA PRO A 37 -0.50 15.99 9.31
C PRO A 37 -1.02 17.36 9.72
N LEU A 38 -1.92 17.42 10.70
CA LEU A 38 -2.50 18.65 11.21
C LEU A 38 -2.39 18.67 12.73
N GLU A 39 -2.02 19.83 13.26
CA GLU A 39 -2.19 20.10 14.67
C GLU A 39 -3.69 20.27 14.93
N GLN A 40 -4.23 19.64 15.96
CA GLN A 40 -5.64 19.80 16.28
C GLN A 40 -5.80 20.49 17.63
N PRO A 41 -6.63 21.56 17.71
CA PRO A 41 -7.11 22.00 19.01
C PRO A 41 -8.05 20.93 19.58
N GLN A 42 -7.84 20.61 20.85
CA GLN A 42 -8.66 19.67 21.64
C GLN A 42 -10.16 19.97 21.50
N PRO A 43 -11.04 18.94 21.51
CA PRO A 43 -10.76 17.52 21.76
C PRO A 43 -10.42 16.70 20.50
N TRP A 44 -9.66 15.63 20.69
CA TRP A 44 -9.25 14.68 19.63
C TRP A 44 -10.43 13.85 19.11
N PRO A 45 -10.47 13.49 17.82
CA PRO A 45 -11.28 12.38 17.38
C PRO A 45 -10.69 11.09 17.96
N GLU A 46 -11.45 10.39 18.81
CA GLU A 46 -11.10 9.05 19.30
C GLU A 46 -11.29 7.96 18.21
N VAL A 47 -11.73 8.36 17.02
CA VAL A 47 -12.13 7.47 15.94
C VAL A 47 -11.24 7.63 14.71
N ILE A 48 -10.86 6.48 14.15
CA ILE A 48 -10.30 6.40 12.80
C ILE A 48 -11.46 6.41 11.81
N LEU A 49 -11.50 7.42 10.94
CA LEU A 49 -12.39 7.45 9.79
C LEU A 49 -11.65 6.87 8.60
N GLN A 50 -12.09 5.70 8.14
CA GLN A 50 -11.54 5.11 6.93
C GLN A 50 -12.17 5.73 5.69
N PRO A 51 -11.44 5.80 4.57
CA PRO A 51 -12.01 6.28 3.32
C PRO A 51 -13.10 5.34 2.79
N LEU A 52 -14.32 5.86 2.59
CA LEU A 52 -15.49 5.06 2.17
C LEU A 52 -15.77 5.12 0.66
N LEU A 53 -15.04 5.93 -0.10
CA LEU A 53 -15.41 6.23 -1.49
C LEU A 53 -14.99 5.15 -2.50
N GLY A 54 -14.10 4.22 -2.12
CA GLY A 54 -13.69 3.09 -2.96
C GLY A 54 -13.03 3.45 -4.30
N ARG A 55 -12.63 4.71 -4.52
CA ARG A 55 -12.11 5.15 -5.81
C ARG A 55 -10.69 4.64 -6.06
N ARG A 56 -9.88 4.52 -5.00
CA ARG A 56 -8.57 3.87 -4.99
C ARG A 56 -8.67 2.42 -5.43
N GLU A 57 -9.63 1.68 -4.88
CA GLU A 57 -9.89 0.29 -5.27
C GLU A 57 -10.17 0.17 -6.76
N GLN A 58 -11.04 1.04 -7.26
CA GLN A 58 -11.40 1.06 -8.66
C GLN A 58 -10.16 1.31 -9.53
N MET A 59 -9.31 2.27 -9.16
CA MET A 59 -8.05 2.53 -9.87
C MET A 59 -7.07 1.35 -9.81
N GLU A 60 -6.92 0.71 -8.64
CA GLU A 60 -6.06 -0.48 -8.47
C GLU A 60 -6.49 -1.61 -9.41
N ARG A 61 -7.79 -1.89 -9.51
CA ARG A 61 -8.34 -2.95 -10.39
C ARG A 61 -8.26 -2.60 -11.87
N GLN A 62 -8.46 -1.32 -12.21
CA GLN A 62 -8.44 -0.86 -13.61
C GLN A 62 -7.03 -0.56 -14.11
N GLY A 63 -6.04 -0.57 -13.21
CA GLY A 63 -4.65 -0.20 -13.51
C GLY A 63 -4.47 1.28 -13.83
N GLN A 64 -5.47 2.12 -13.64
CA GLN A 64 -5.42 3.50 -14.13
C GLN A 64 -4.30 4.31 -13.47
N ALA A 65 -3.56 5.06 -14.30
CA ALA A 65 -2.67 6.09 -13.80
C ALA A 65 -3.48 7.34 -13.41
N GLY A 66 -3.04 8.03 -12.36
CA GLY A 66 -3.67 9.27 -11.93
C GLY A 66 -3.49 9.55 -10.45
N LEU A 67 -4.27 10.52 -9.98
CA LEU A 67 -4.36 10.91 -8.58
C LEU A 67 -5.81 10.78 -8.14
N VAL A 68 -6.05 10.06 -7.05
CA VAL A 68 -7.35 9.93 -6.41
C VAL A 68 -7.27 10.39 -4.97
N VAL A 69 -8.32 11.04 -4.49
CA VAL A 69 -8.44 11.44 -3.09
C VAL A 69 -9.59 10.66 -2.48
N ASP A 70 -9.22 9.76 -1.57
CA ASP A 70 -10.14 9.00 -0.73
C ASP A 70 -9.77 9.37 0.71
N PRO A 71 -10.34 10.47 1.23
CA PRO A 71 -9.92 11.01 2.51
C PRO A 71 -10.47 10.19 3.67
N GLY A 72 -9.66 10.11 4.71
CA GLY A 72 -9.93 9.56 6.01
C GLY A 72 -9.20 10.40 7.06
N LEU A 73 -9.44 10.09 8.33
CA LEU A 73 -8.88 10.80 9.47
C LEU A 73 -8.39 9.77 10.48
N ALA A 74 -7.22 9.99 11.05
CA ALA A 74 -6.73 9.19 12.17
C ALA A 74 -5.92 10.05 13.15
N PRO A 75 -5.81 9.67 14.43
CA PRO A 75 -4.89 10.32 15.36
C PRO A 75 -3.42 10.17 14.91
N TRP A 76 -2.62 11.24 15.05
CA TRP A 76 -1.17 11.18 14.78
C TRP A 76 -0.40 12.18 15.66
N GLY A 77 0.46 11.69 16.56
CA GLY A 77 1.53 12.51 17.16
C GLY A 77 1.04 13.70 17.99
N GLY A 78 -0.08 13.56 18.70
CA GLY A 78 -0.72 14.70 19.37
C GLY A 78 -1.39 15.65 18.37
N GLY A 79 -1.94 15.08 17.30
CA GLY A 79 -2.50 15.74 16.13
C GLY A 79 -3.51 14.80 15.46
N VAL A 80 -3.89 15.15 14.24
CA VAL A 80 -4.62 14.26 13.32
C VAL A 80 -3.90 14.18 11.99
N VAL A 81 -4.06 13.05 11.32
CA VAL A 81 -3.66 12.88 9.93
C VAL A 81 -4.90 12.88 9.06
N PHE A 82 -4.92 13.72 8.02
CA PHE A 82 -5.95 13.71 7.00
C PHE A 82 -5.40 13.13 5.69
N GLY A 83 -6.09 12.15 5.11
CA GLY A 83 -5.66 11.49 3.87
C GLY A 83 -6.42 10.19 3.62
N GLN A 84 -6.46 9.66 2.40
CA GLN A 84 -5.30 9.46 1.54
C GLN A 84 -5.50 10.03 0.14
N ALA A 85 -4.59 10.88 -0.30
CA ALA A 85 -4.40 11.16 -1.72
C ALA A 85 -3.44 10.10 -2.30
N THR A 86 -3.95 9.25 -3.18
CA THR A 86 -3.21 8.13 -3.76
C THR A 86 -2.81 8.46 -5.18
N SER A 87 -1.52 8.37 -5.48
CA SER A 87 -1.03 8.44 -6.85
C SER A 87 -0.69 7.05 -7.37
N PHE A 88 -1.29 6.73 -8.51
CA PHE A 88 -0.90 5.62 -9.36
C PHE A 88 -0.10 6.18 -10.53
N GLN A 89 1.15 5.74 -10.67
CA GLN A 89 1.93 6.01 -11.85
C GLN A 89 2.21 4.66 -12.50
N HIS A 90 1.62 4.44 -13.68
CA HIS A 90 1.72 3.16 -14.37
C HIS A 90 3.19 2.78 -14.58
N GLN A 91 3.58 1.62 -14.07
CA GLN A 91 4.85 0.94 -14.36
C GLN A 91 4.94 0.47 -15.85
N ARG A 92 3.96 0.81 -16.71
CA ARG A 92 3.93 0.44 -18.15
C ARG A 92 5.18 0.88 -18.94
N ARG A 93 6.01 1.80 -18.43
CA ARG A 93 7.29 2.17 -19.08
C ARG A 93 8.42 1.15 -18.94
N LEU A 94 8.21 0.02 -18.25
CA LEU A 94 9.28 -0.96 -17.98
C LEU A 94 9.43 -2.07 -19.02
N VAL A 95 8.59 -2.12 -20.07
CA VAL A 95 8.65 -3.17 -21.11
C VAL A 95 9.76 -2.93 -22.15
N GLY A 96 10.61 -1.91 -21.98
CA GLY A 96 11.63 -1.53 -22.98
C GLY A 96 13.09 -1.84 -22.64
N SER A 97 13.43 -2.27 -21.42
CA SER A 97 14.83 -2.52 -21.04
C SER A 97 15.01 -3.98 -20.67
N LEU A 98 15.35 -4.78 -21.68
CA LEU A 98 15.75 -6.19 -21.55
C LEU A 98 17.19 -6.34 -21.05
N ASP A 99 17.86 -5.24 -20.69
CA ASP A 99 19.23 -5.27 -20.18
C ASP A 99 19.25 -5.17 -18.65
N GLY A 100 19.28 -6.35 -18.03
CA GLY A 100 20.04 -6.66 -16.82
C GLY A 100 20.07 -5.66 -15.66
N THR A 101 19.46 -6.08 -14.54
CA THR A 101 19.95 -5.87 -13.16
C THR A 101 20.00 -4.48 -12.54
N THR A 102 19.54 -3.41 -13.20
CA THR A 102 19.33 -2.13 -12.49
C THR A 102 17.93 -2.07 -11.90
N ALA A 103 17.83 -2.05 -10.56
CA ALA A 103 16.58 -1.71 -9.87
C ALA A 103 16.04 -0.40 -10.45
N LEU A 104 14.91 -0.48 -11.15
CA LEU A 104 14.34 0.65 -11.85
C LEU A 104 13.92 1.71 -10.82
N PRO A 105 14.27 2.99 -11.01
CA PRO A 105 13.89 4.04 -10.07
C PRO A 105 12.36 4.07 -9.98
N LEU A 106 11.84 3.84 -8.78
CA LEU A 106 10.43 4.03 -8.48
C LEU A 106 10.12 5.49 -8.83
N PRO A 107 9.16 5.76 -9.72
CA PRO A 107 8.87 7.13 -10.07
C PRO A 107 8.31 7.81 -8.81
N GLY A 108 8.84 9.01 -8.52
CA GLY A 108 8.58 9.69 -7.25
C GLY A 108 7.11 10.07 -7.05
N PRO A 109 6.74 10.48 -5.82
CA PRO A 109 5.39 10.98 -5.56
C PRO A 109 5.08 12.21 -6.42
N TRP A 110 3.80 12.57 -6.51
CA TRP A 110 3.40 13.84 -7.10
C TRP A 110 4.02 15.02 -6.35
N GLN A 111 4.04 16.19 -7.00
CA GLN A 111 4.49 17.42 -6.34
C GLN A 111 3.73 17.63 -5.02
N PRO A 112 4.44 17.86 -3.90
CA PRO A 112 3.81 18.01 -2.58
C PRO A 112 2.71 19.09 -2.55
N SER A 113 2.90 20.18 -3.29
CA SER A 113 1.92 21.28 -3.41
C SER A 113 0.60 20.82 -4.04
N VAL A 114 0.63 19.95 -5.06
CA VAL A 114 -0.56 19.42 -5.71
C VAL A 114 -1.31 18.48 -4.77
N ALA A 115 -0.59 17.58 -4.09
CA ALA A 115 -1.16 16.70 -3.09
C ALA A 115 -1.78 17.50 -1.92
N ALA A 116 -1.08 18.53 -1.45
CA ALA A 116 -1.55 19.42 -0.38
C ALA A 116 -2.83 20.14 -0.77
N ALA A 117 -2.89 20.73 -1.96
CA ALA A 117 -4.07 21.43 -2.44
C ALA A 117 -5.29 20.50 -2.54
N ARG A 118 -5.08 19.28 -3.04
CA ARG A 118 -6.14 18.26 -3.16
C ARG A 118 -6.63 17.77 -1.80
N LEU A 119 -5.71 17.53 -0.86
CA LEU A 119 -6.05 17.15 0.52
C LEU A 119 -6.78 18.28 1.25
N ARG A 120 -6.31 19.54 1.14
CA ARG A 120 -6.98 20.69 1.77
C ARG A 120 -8.37 20.94 1.20
N HIS A 121 -8.56 20.74 -0.11
CA HIS A 121 -9.88 20.81 -0.73
C HIS A 121 -10.82 19.72 -0.17
N ALA A 122 -10.38 18.46 -0.14
CA ALA A 122 -11.17 17.38 0.43
C ALA A 122 -11.43 17.55 1.94
N LEU A 123 -10.49 18.15 2.68
CA LEU A 123 -10.66 18.49 4.10
C LEU A 123 -11.77 19.53 4.29
N ALA A 124 -11.82 20.55 3.44
CA ALA A 124 -12.88 21.56 3.47
C ALA A 124 -14.26 20.97 3.17
N GLU A 125 -14.35 19.93 2.34
CA GLU A 125 -15.61 19.22 2.07
C GLU A 125 -16.02 18.28 3.22
N LEU A 126 -15.08 17.47 3.73
CA LEU A 126 -15.37 16.44 4.73
C LEU A 126 -15.53 17.01 6.15
N ALA A 127 -14.69 17.97 6.52
CA ALA A 127 -14.61 18.53 7.86
C ALA A 127 -14.34 20.04 7.83
N PRO A 128 -15.33 20.89 7.44
CA PRO A 128 -15.15 22.34 7.31
C PRO A 128 -14.60 23.03 8.57
N GLY A 129 -15.01 22.57 9.77
CA GLY A 129 -14.51 23.10 11.04
C GLY A 129 -13.02 22.83 11.24
N LEU A 130 -12.55 21.62 10.91
CA LEU A 130 -11.14 21.26 10.96
C LEU A 130 -10.35 22.01 9.87
N ALA A 131 -10.92 22.18 8.68
CA ALA A 131 -10.33 22.98 7.61
C ALA A 131 -10.10 24.44 8.04
N GLY A 132 -11.10 25.04 8.71
CA GLY A 132 -11.00 26.39 9.25
C GLY A 132 -9.93 26.53 10.33
N ALA A 133 -9.78 25.53 11.21
CA ALA A 133 -8.71 25.50 12.20
C ALA A 133 -7.32 25.29 11.58
N ALA A 134 -7.24 24.50 10.50
CA ALA A 134 -6.01 24.15 9.80
C ALA A 134 -5.55 25.19 8.75
N GLN A 135 -6.34 26.21 8.46
CA GLN A 135 -6.08 27.16 7.35
C GLN A 135 -4.76 27.92 7.50
N TRP A 136 -4.34 28.18 8.75
CA TRP A 136 -3.11 28.91 9.08
C TRP A 136 -1.93 28.00 9.46
N GLN A 137 -2.14 26.68 9.45
CA GLN A 137 -1.10 25.73 9.78
C GLN A 137 -0.23 25.45 8.56
N ASP A 138 1.09 25.61 8.72
CA ASP A 138 2.09 25.25 7.73
C ASP A 138 2.42 23.75 7.80
N ALA A 139 1.41 22.95 7.46
CA ALA A 139 1.52 21.49 7.41
C ALA A 139 2.10 21.01 6.08
N ALA A 140 3.27 20.37 6.14
CA ALA A 140 3.89 19.70 5.00
C ALA A 140 3.25 18.34 4.74
N VAL A 141 2.96 18.03 3.47
CA VAL A 141 2.45 16.71 3.07
C VAL A 141 3.54 15.66 3.27
N CYS A 142 3.16 14.53 3.87
CA CYS A 142 4.01 13.36 3.95
C CYS A 142 3.63 12.37 2.85
N HIS A 143 4.62 11.85 2.13
CA HIS A 143 4.46 10.82 1.12
C HIS A 143 5.02 9.49 1.63
N CYS A 144 4.27 8.40 1.41
CA CYS A 144 4.68 7.05 1.75
C CYS A 144 4.38 6.12 0.57
N PRO A 145 5.34 5.32 0.10
CA PRO A 145 5.08 4.34 -0.94
C PRO A 145 4.33 3.14 -0.33
N VAL A 146 3.28 2.68 -1.00
CA VAL A 146 2.40 1.61 -0.52
C VAL A 146 2.29 0.53 -1.58
N SER A 147 2.62 -0.71 -1.22
CA SER A 147 2.34 -1.88 -2.05
C SER A 147 0.85 -2.24 -2.00
N PHE A 148 0.30 -2.69 -3.11
CA PHE A 148 -1.06 -3.28 -3.16
C PHE A 148 -1.04 -4.50 -4.06
N SER A 149 -1.98 -5.42 -3.89
CA SER A 149 -2.14 -6.55 -4.81
C SER A 149 -3.12 -6.24 -5.94
N PRO A 150 -2.84 -6.65 -7.19
CA PRO A 150 -3.75 -6.44 -8.31
C PRO A 150 -5.14 -7.09 -8.12
N ASP A 151 -5.18 -8.27 -7.47
CA ASP A 151 -6.42 -9.00 -7.19
C ASP A 151 -7.11 -8.55 -5.89
N GLY A 152 -6.52 -7.58 -5.18
CA GLY A 152 -7.02 -7.02 -3.94
C GLY A 152 -6.91 -7.90 -2.71
N ARG A 153 -6.33 -9.10 -2.82
CA ARG A 153 -6.06 -10.00 -1.68
C ARG A 153 -4.62 -9.84 -1.22
N PRO A 154 -4.30 -9.74 0.07
CA PRO A 154 -2.91 -9.61 0.51
C PRO A 154 -2.08 -10.85 0.15
N TRP A 155 -0.77 -10.73 0.23
CA TRP A 155 0.17 -11.84 0.18
C TRP A 155 0.53 -12.22 1.59
N VAL A 156 0.07 -13.39 2.02
CA VAL A 156 0.32 -13.95 3.35
C VAL A 156 0.67 -15.42 3.16
N GLY A 157 1.94 -15.78 3.28
CA GLY A 157 2.38 -17.16 3.12
C GLY A 157 3.80 -17.29 2.56
N GLY A 158 4.17 -18.50 2.15
CA GLY A 158 5.48 -18.78 1.58
C GLY A 158 5.72 -18.04 0.25
N CYS A 159 6.95 -17.62 0.01
CA CYS A 159 7.36 -17.08 -1.27
C CYS A 159 7.49 -18.21 -2.29
N PRO A 160 6.77 -18.16 -3.43
CA PRO A 160 6.80 -19.23 -4.42
C PRO A 160 8.22 -19.46 -4.95
N GLY A 161 8.67 -20.72 -4.90
CA GLY A 161 9.97 -21.13 -5.40
C GLY A 161 11.18 -20.76 -4.52
N ILE A 162 10.97 -20.15 -3.35
CA ILE A 162 12.05 -19.77 -2.42
C ILE A 162 11.76 -20.36 -1.05
N GLN A 163 12.62 -21.29 -0.61
CA GLN A 163 12.52 -21.89 0.72
C GLN A 163 12.84 -20.86 1.80
N ASN A 164 12.19 -21.00 2.95
CA ASN A 164 12.41 -20.18 4.15
C ASN A 164 12.26 -18.66 3.95
N LEU A 165 11.46 -18.27 2.94
CA LEU A 165 11.08 -16.89 2.70
C LEU A 165 9.56 -16.79 2.70
N TRP A 166 9.01 -15.85 3.48
CA TRP A 166 7.57 -15.60 3.58
C TRP A 166 7.24 -14.15 3.23
N LEU A 167 6.03 -13.95 2.72
CA LEU A 167 5.50 -12.67 2.28
C LEU A 167 4.38 -12.24 3.21
N PHE A 168 4.39 -10.97 3.60
CA PHE A 168 3.34 -10.33 4.38
C PHE A 168 3.13 -8.89 3.88
N GLY A 169 2.34 -8.74 2.82
CA GLY A 169 2.23 -7.44 2.14
C GLY A 169 1.04 -7.33 1.19
N GLY A 170 0.98 -6.22 0.44
CA GLY A 170 -0.08 -6.00 -0.56
C GLY A 170 -1.46 -5.69 0.01
N PHE A 171 -1.52 -5.29 1.28
CA PHE A 171 -2.78 -5.05 1.95
C PHE A 171 -3.58 -3.89 1.36
N ARG A 172 -4.87 -4.12 1.18
CA ARG A 172 -5.89 -3.08 1.06
C ARG A 172 -6.55 -2.93 2.43
N GLY A 173 -6.15 -1.91 3.18
CA GLY A 173 -6.60 -1.72 4.57
C GLY A 173 -5.76 -2.50 5.60
N ALA A 174 -4.43 -2.33 5.56
CA ALA A 174 -3.49 -3.03 6.45
C ALA A 174 -3.86 -2.96 7.94
N PHE A 175 -4.37 -1.83 8.42
CA PHE A 175 -4.75 -1.66 9.82
C PHE A 175 -5.87 -2.59 10.28
N ALA A 176 -6.79 -2.99 9.38
CA ALA A 176 -7.85 -3.93 9.70
C ALA A 176 -7.40 -5.39 9.52
N LEU A 177 -6.59 -5.66 8.47
CA LEU A 177 -6.26 -7.02 8.06
C LEU A 177 -5.01 -7.58 8.76
N ALA A 178 -3.98 -6.77 8.99
CA ALA A 178 -2.71 -7.26 9.53
C ALA A 178 -2.83 -7.90 10.92
N PRO A 179 -3.60 -7.36 11.89
CA PRO A 179 -3.76 -8.00 13.20
C PRO A 179 -4.39 -9.39 13.14
N VAL A 180 -5.26 -9.63 12.14
CA VAL A 180 -5.94 -10.91 11.95
C VAL A 180 -5.06 -11.89 11.18
N LEU A 181 -4.31 -11.42 10.18
CA LEU A 181 -3.54 -12.28 9.29
C LEU A 181 -2.13 -12.60 9.80
N ALA A 182 -1.56 -11.80 10.70
CA ALA A 182 -0.24 -12.07 11.26
C ALA A 182 -0.17 -13.38 12.07
N PRO A 183 -1.14 -13.71 12.96
CA PRO A 183 -1.19 -15.02 13.61
C PRO A 183 -1.28 -16.18 12.61
N LEU A 184 -2.05 -16.02 11.54
CA LEU A 184 -2.18 -17.06 10.51
C LEU A 184 -0.86 -17.32 9.78
N LEU A 185 -0.08 -16.25 9.53
CA LEU A 185 1.26 -16.41 8.97
C LEU A 185 2.18 -17.15 9.95
N ALA A 186 2.14 -16.82 11.23
CA ALA A 186 2.93 -17.51 12.25
C ALA A 186 2.59 -19.01 12.29
N ASP A 187 1.30 -19.37 12.27
CA ASP A 187 0.87 -20.77 12.21
C ASP A 187 1.33 -21.47 10.92
N ALA A 188 1.31 -20.76 9.78
CA ALA A 188 1.83 -21.30 8.53
C ALA A 188 3.35 -21.56 8.60
N ILE A 189 4.11 -20.67 9.25
CA ILE A 189 5.57 -20.83 9.44
C ILE A 189 5.87 -22.03 10.34
N VAL A 190 5.18 -22.15 11.48
CA VAL A 190 5.51 -23.16 12.52
C VAL A 190 4.90 -24.52 12.21
N HIS A 191 3.69 -24.55 11.66
CA HIS A 191 2.88 -25.77 11.51
C HIS A 191 2.58 -26.16 10.07
N ASN A 192 3.10 -25.41 9.09
CA ASN A 192 2.78 -25.61 7.67
C ASN A 192 1.27 -25.61 7.41
N SER A 193 0.54 -24.73 8.11
CA SER A 193 -0.92 -24.61 8.03
C SER A 193 -1.39 -24.26 6.61
N PRO A 194 -2.41 -24.94 6.06
CA PRO A 194 -2.96 -24.66 4.72
C PRO A 194 -3.90 -23.44 4.69
N LEU A 195 -4.20 -22.83 5.84
CA LEU A 195 -5.26 -21.83 5.99
C LEU A 195 -5.05 -20.58 5.11
N ALA A 196 -3.80 -20.20 4.84
CA ALA A 196 -3.50 -19.10 3.91
C ALA A 196 -3.98 -19.40 2.48
N ALA A 197 -3.87 -20.65 2.03
CA ALA A 197 -4.36 -21.09 0.72
C ALA A 197 -5.89 -21.16 0.71
N GLU A 198 -6.50 -21.67 1.78
CA GLU A 198 -7.97 -21.74 1.93
C GLU A 198 -8.63 -20.35 1.91
N LEU A 199 -7.98 -19.36 2.51
CA LEU A 199 -8.40 -17.95 2.49
C LEU A 199 -8.05 -17.24 1.16
N GLY A 200 -7.35 -17.91 0.25
CA GLY A 200 -6.93 -17.34 -1.03
C GLY A 200 -5.94 -16.18 -0.91
N VAL A 201 -5.19 -16.11 0.19
CA VAL A 201 -4.15 -15.08 0.45
C VAL A 201 -2.73 -15.61 0.25
N ASP A 202 -2.60 -16.92 0.01
CA ASP A 202 -1.32 -17.55 -0.35
C ASP A 202 -0.74 -16.91 -1.62
N PRO A 203 0.53 -16.49 -1.63
CA PRO A 203 1.19 -15.94 -2.82
C PRO A 203 1.27 -16.90 -4.03
N ALA A 204 1.22 -18.22 -3.82
CA ALA A 204 1.27 -19.22 -4.88
C ALA A 204 0.13 -19.06 -5.91
N ARG A 205 -1.02 -18.51 -5.49
CA ARG A 205 -2.17 -18.22 -6.38
C ARG A 205 -1.82 -17.34 -7.59
N VAL A 206 -0.76 -16.53 -7.49
CA VAL A 206 -0.34 -15.63 -8.58
C VAL A 206 0.30 -16.43 -9.71
N LEU A 207 0.90 -17.58 -9.42
CA LEU A 207 1.46 -18.48 -10.43
C LEU A 207 0.37 -19.17 -11.26
N GLU A 208 -0.77 -19.48 -10.64
CA GLU A 208 -1.92 -20.12 -11.30
C GLU A 208 -2.57 -19.17 -12.33
N ASN A 209 -2.49 -17.86 -12.06
CA ASN A 209 -3.06 -16.81 -12.93
C ASN A 209 -2.16 -16.38 -14.09
N LYS A 210 -1.00 -17.01 -14.32
CA LYS A 210 -0.06 -16.68 -15.42
C LYS A 210 -0.64 -16.84 -16.84
N GLY A 211 -1.87 -17.35 -16.99
CA GLY A 211 -2.60 -17.40 -18.26
C GLY A 211 -3.46 -16.16 -18.57
N HIS A 212 -3.55 -15.18 -17.67
CA HIS A 212 -4.26 -13.92 -17.88
C HIS A 212 -3.33 -12.76 -17.54
N ASP A 213 -3.07 -11.89 -18.50
CA ASP A 213 -2.44 -10.61 -18.23
C ASP A 213 -3.33 -9.86 -17.22
N PRO A 214 -2.85 -9.53 -16.00
CA PRO A 214 -3.69 -8.91 -14.97
C PRO A 214 -4.14 -7.50 -15.33
N TRP A 215 -3.69 -6.95 -16.45
CA TRP A 215 -4.06 -5.64 -16.94
C TRP A 215 -4.76 -5.77 -18.30
N PRO A 216 -6.05 -5.39 -18.44
CA PRO A 216 -6.68 -5.35 -19.75
C PRO A 216 -5.92 -4.40 -20.68
N THR A 217 -5.68 -4.84 -21.91
CA THR A 217 -4.94 -4.11 -22.96
C THR A 217 -5.52 -2.73 -23.21
#